data_AF-A0A6M4BMK0-F1
#
_entry.id   AF-A0A6M4BMK0-F1
#
_cell.length_a   1.000
_cell.length_b   1.000
_cell.length_c   1.000
_cell.angle_alpha   90.00
_cell.angle_beta   90.00
_cell.angle_gamma   90.00
#
_symmetry.space_group_name_H-M   'P 1'
#
loop_
_entity.id
_entity.type
_entity.pdbx_description
1 polymer ?
#
loop_
_entity_poly.entity_id
_entity_poly.type
_entity_poly.pdbx_seq_one_letter_code
_entity_poly.pdbx_strand_id
1 'polypeptide(L)'
;AEEANTWKLLHCLYADSITEHPESLDSLITETTLSQQTLVSALFRSDSELRLLQLLVDWLEATAAYQDEATKTSAPVIANNIHWANTLHQLLIGSSLFNKDKNKAMVTCMDPDAPTRQKRSIHSDDQKDDNDLCKRIFTEVRCGKFNDAISLCISAGQAWRGAVLQGWMLLHYLPREDPNSPLEITGNPSRDLWKWCVLGIANNVAENIYYRATLGILSGHLPSTLPACQGSWEDLLWTHLKVQIEARVDKFLHEHHATADANTTSADVLELLQSELQVEELSLQQVFSAVKSLMDGKKESHYQTCQRHLMLGHIRAIMQDSLQWLDSAEERFIRFLAHLVLVLRQMGKDPLHDIGDKILEKYVAQLIDRLTDGSVDCPELIAYYTSTVPVARQIAIYAELMDHIHKSEYRQGVVKAGLSAGVDVSASARVAIKKAITDIQQGYGNLDLTFTQTTAVEKDKTLINKVISSLEWLSLISNQLEEALWLSNAMIR
;
A
#
# COMPACT_ATOMS: atom_id res chain seq x y z
N ALA A 1 -9.33 -0.22 -2.58
CA ALA A 1 -8.31 0.30 -1.65
C ALA A 1 -6.93 -0.22 -2.02
N GLU A 2 -6.73 -1.54 -2.10
CA GLU A 2 -5.42 -2.17 -2.38
C GLU A 2 -4.71 -1.61 -3.63
N GLU A 3 -5.40 -1.52 -4.77
CA GLU A 3 -4.83 -0.95 -6.01
C GLU A 3 -4.31 0.48 -5.82
N ALA A 4 -5.07 1.35 -5.17
CA ALA A 4 -4.67 2.73 -4.90
C ALA A 4 -3.45 2.80 -3.95
N ASN A 5 -3.40 1.90 -2.96
CA ASN A 5 -2.27 1.80 -2.05
C ASN A 5 -1.01 1.35 -2.79
N THR A 6 -1.11 0.41 -3.74
CA THR A 6 0.02 -0.03 -4.57
C THR A 6 0.56 1.11 -5.46
N TRP A 7 -0.31 1.93 -6.03
CA TRP A 7 0.12 3.11 -6.80
C TRP A 7 0.82 4.14 -5.93
N LYS A 8 0.30 4.41 -4.73
CA LYS A 8 0.98 5.29 -3.75
C LYS A 8 2.35 4.76 -3.36
N LEU A 9 2.47 3.45 -3.12
CA LEU A 9 3.74 2.80 -2.82
C LEU A 9 4.75 3.00 -3.95
N LEU A 10 4.35 2.70 -5.19
CA LEU A 10 5.20 2.85 -6.37
C LEU A 10 5.67 4.30 -6.52
N HIS A 11 4.77 5.26 -6.32
CA HIS A 11 5.10 6.68 -6.36
C HIS A 11 6.14 7.06 -5.30
N CYS A 12 5.95 6.65 -4.04
CA CYS A 12 6.92 6.93 -2.98
C CYS A 12 8.29 6.33 -3.28
N LEU A 13 8.35 5.04 -3.65
CA LEU A 13 9.61 4.36 -3.99
C LEU A 13 10.31 5.01 -5.18
N TYR A 14 9.55 5.43 -6.19
CA TYR A 14 10.12 6.09 -7.35
C TYR A 14 10.65 7.48 -7.03
N ALA A 15 9.90 8.29 -6.27
CA ALA A 15 10.28 9.63 -5.85
C ALA A 15 11.58 9.62 -5.03
N ASP A 16 11.76 8.65 -4.12
CA ASP A 16 13.02 8.50 -3.40
C ASP A 16 14.17 8.10 -4.32
N SER A 17 13.92 7.22 -5.30
CA SER A 17 14.97 6.74 -6.22
C SER A 17 15.52 7.78 -7.20
N ILE A 18 14.75 8.85 -7.46
CA ILE A 18 15.19 9.97 -8.32
C ILE A 18 15.77 11.14 -7.53
N THR A 19 15.58 11.16 -6.20
CA THR A 19 16.07 12.24 -5.34
C THR A 19 17.56 12.04 -5.12
N GLU A 20 18.34 13.13 -5.25
CA GLU A 20 19.76 13.10 -4.91
C GLU A 20 19.92 13.06 -3.40
N HIS A 21 20.62 12.04 -2.91
CA HIS A 21 20.91 11.85 -1.50
C HIS A 21 22.40 12.12 -1.23
N PRO A 22 22.75 12.69 -0.07
CA PRO A 22 24.14 12.93 0.30
C PRO A 22 24.93 11.62 0.33
N GLU A 23 26.17 11.66 -0.17
CA GLU A 23 27.01 10.46 -0.33
C GLU A 23 27.50 9.89 1.01
N SER A 24 27.68 10.73 2.04
CA SER A 24 28.19 10.30 3.34
C SER A 24 27.67 11.12 4.51
N LEU A 25 27.67 10.50 5.70
CA LEU A 25 27.34 11.15 6.96
C LEU A 25 28.33 12.29 7.30
N ASP A 26 29.61 12.10 7.00
CA ASP A 26 30.67 13.09 7.23
C ASP A 26 30.43 14.41 6.47
N SER A 27 29.73 14.35 5.33
CA SER A 27 29.37 15.55 4.58
C SER A 27 28.28 16.39 5.28
N LEU A 28 27.52 15.78 6.20
CA LEU A 28 26.40 16.41 6.92
C LEU A 28 26.79 16.85 8.33
N ILE A 29 27.75 16.16 8.97
CA ILE A 29 28.24 16.50 10.31
C ILE A 29 29.29 17.60 10.20
N THR A 30 28.89 18.83 10.52
CA THR A 30 29.79 20.01 10.48
C THR A 30 30.28 20.43 11.85
N GLU A 31 29.58 20.05 12.92
CA GLU A 31 29.87 20.44 14.29
C GLU A 31 30.32 19.23 15.12
N THR A 32 31.12 19.50 16.16
CA THR A 32 31.63 18.46 17.08
C THR A 32 30.56 17.86 17.98
N THR A 33 29.50 18.62 18.25
CA THR A 33 28.40 18.23 19.15
C THR A 33 27.08 18.65 18.54
N LEU A 34 26.18 17.70 18.32
CA LEU A 34 24.87 17.92 17.69
C LEU A 34 23.77 17.40 18.62
N SER A 35 22.56 17.94 18.46
CA SER A 35 21.37 17.34 19.06
C SER A 35 21.12 15.94 18.48
N GLN A 36 20.57 15.03 19.27
CA GLN A 36 20.26 13.66 18.82
C GLN A 36 19.38 13.67 17.57
N GLN A 37 18.38 14.54 17.52
CA GLN A 37 17.50 14.70 16.37
C GLN A 37 18.26 15.11 15.10
N THR A 38 19.21 16.06 15.21
CA THR A 38 20.00 16.52 14.05
C THR A 38 20.87 15.38 13.51
N LEU A 39 21.53 14.65 14.41
CA LEU A 39 22.41 13.54 14.05
C LEU A 39 21.63 12.38 13.41
N VAL A 40 20.48 12.01 13.98
CA VAL A 40 19.59 10.99 13.40
C VAL A 40 18.99 11.44 12.07
N SER A 41 18.64 12.72 11.93
CA SER A 41 18.19 13.26 10.64
C SER A 41 19.27 13.16 9.57
N ALA A 42 20.55 13.33 9.94
CA ALA A 42 21.66 13.10 9.03
C ALA A 42 21.81 11.62 8.65
N LEU A 43 21.66 10.70 9.61
CA LEU A 43 21.64 9.25 9.36
C LEU A 43 20.57 8.87 8.34
N PHE A 44 19.32 9.31 8.53
CA PHE A 44 18.25 9.05 7.56
C PHE A 44 18.62 9.62 6.19
N ARG A 45 19.29 10.77 6.08
CA ARG A 45 19.67 11.28 4.74
C ARG A 45 20.78 10.48 4.07
N SER A 46 21.72 9.90 4.83
CA SER A 46 22.83 9.12 4.26
C SER A 46 22.51 7.65 4.03
N ASP A 47 21.79 7.00 4.94
CA ASP A 47 21.55 5.55 4.90
C ASP A 47 20.34 5.20 4.03
N SER A 48 20.58 4.58 2.87
CA SER A 48 19.52 4.19 1.94
C SER A 48 18.58 3.10 2.47
N GLU A 49 19.09 2.16 3.27
CA GLU A 49 18.25 1.09 3.82
C GLU A 49 17.31 1.69 4.87
N LEU A 50 17.83 2.50 5.79
CA LEU A 50 17.01 3.14 6.82
C LEU A 50 15.96 4.09 6.23
N ARG A 51 16.30 4.85 5.17
CA ARG A 51 15.29 5.63 4.41
C ARG A 51 14.19 4.76 3.85
N LEU A 52 14.57 3.65 3.21
CA LEU A 52 13.59 2.74 2.65
C LEU A 52 12.64 2.24 3.74
N LEU A 53 13.16 1.80 4.90
CA LEU A 53 12.32 1.37 6.01
C LEU A 53 11.36 2.48 6.47
N GLN A 54 11.83 3.71 6.63
CA GLN A 54 10.98 4.85 7.03
C GLN A 54 9.92 5.17 5.99
N LEU A 55 10.28 5.17 4.69
CA LEU A 55 9.33 5.40 3.60
C LEU A 55 8.22 4.34 3.59
N LEU A 56 8.56 3.08 3.86
CA LEU A 56 7.57 2.01 3.99
C LEU A 56 6.67 2.19 5.21
N VAL A 57 7.22 2.65 6.34
CA VAL A 57 6.43 3.02 7.53
C VAL A 57 5.48 4.17 7.21
N ASP A 58 5.95 5.25 6.59
CA ASP A 58 5.14 6.41 6.23
C ASP A 58 3.99 6.01 5.28
N TRP A 59 4.27 5.12 4.31
CA TRP A 59 3.26 4.58 3.41
C TRP A 59 2.21 3.73 4.16
N LEU A 60 2.63 2.89 5.12
CA LEU A 60 1.73 2.09 5.95
C LEU A 60 0.86 2.98 6.84
N GLU A 61 1.43 4.03 7.43
CA GLU A 61 0.72 4.99 8.29
C GLU A 61 -0.29 5.82 7.49
N ALA A 62 0.10 6.36 6.34
CA ALA A 62 -0.80 7.09 5.45
C ALA A 62 -1.95 6.21 4.93
N THR A 63 -1.68 4.93 4.67
CA THR A 63 -2.70 3.96 4.26
C THR A 63 -3.70 3.69 5.39
N ALA A 64 -3.21 3.53 6.62
CA ALA A 64 -4.07 3.35 7.80
C ALA A 64 -4.91 4.60 8.10
N ALA A 65 -4.33 5.79 8.00
CA ALA A 65 -5.04 7.06 8.19
C ALA A 65 -6.23 7.20 7.24
N TYR A 66 -6.02 6.89 5.96
CA TYR A 66 -7.09 6.90 4.95
C TYR A 66 -8.20 5.88 5.26
N GLN A 67 -7.84 4.71 5.79
CA GLN A 67 -8.81 3.68 6.19
C GLN A 67 -9.61 4.07 7.43
N ASP A 68 -8.99 4.66 8.46
CA ASP A 68 -9.71 5.16 9.65
C ASP A 68 -10.71 6.25 9.27
N GLU A 69 -10.31 7.19 8.42
CA GLU A 69 -11.18 8.28 7.95
C GLU A 69 -12.36 7.78 7.11
N ALA A 70 -12.14 6.74 6.29
CA ALA A 70 -13.19 6.15 5.46
C ALA A 70 -14.18 5.32 6.27
N THR A 71 -13.74 4.66 7.34
CA THR A 71 -14.57 3.74 8.11
C THR A 71 -15.28 4.40 9.28
N LYS A 72 -14.71 5.47 9.88
CA LYS A 72 -15.24 6.18 11.06
C LYS A 72 -15.78 5.25 12.16
N THR A 73 -15.20 4.06 12.28
CA THR A 73 -15.76 2.96 13.07
C THR A 73 -15.50 3.08 14.57
N SER A 74 -14.68 4.03 15.00
CA SER A 74 -14.32 4.20 16.40
C SER A 74 -15.43 4.94 17.16
N ALA A 75 -15.84 4.40 18.31
CA ALA A 75 -16.72 5.11 19.23
C ALA A 75 -16.06 6.44 19.65
N PRO A 76 -16.85 7.53 19.81
CA PRO A 76 -16.30 8.80 20.26
C PRO A 76 -15.70 8.62 21.66
N VAL A 77 -14.44 8.98 21.81
CA VAL A 77 -13.78 9.07 23.12
C VAL A 77 -14.45 10.18 23.91
N ILE A 78 -14.86 9.88 25.15
CA ILE A 78 -15.51 10.85 26.04
C ILE A 78 -14.45 11.87 26.50
N ALA A 79 -14.49 13.07 25.93
CA ALA A 79 -13.58 14.17 26.26
C ALA A 79 -14.17 15.05 27.37
N ASN A 80 -14.04 14.60 28.62
CA ASN A 80 -14.55 15.33 29.79
C ASN A 80 -13.45 16.03 30.60
N ASN A 81 -12.19 16.01 30.15
CA ASN A 81 -11.01 16.56 30.85
C ASN A 81 -10.83 16.04 32.30
N ILE A 82 -11.49 14.94 32.67
CA ILE A 82 -11.45 14.38 34.03
C ILE A 82 -11.07 12.91 33.92
N HIS A 83 -9.93 12.57 34.52
CA HIS A 83 -9.49 11.19 34.67
C HIS A 83 -10.41 10.42 35.64
N TRP A 84 -10.91 9.26 35.19
CA TRP A 84 -11.77 8.35 35.96
C TRP A 84 -12.91 9.06 36.72
N ALA A 85 -13.75 9.80 35.99
CA ALA A 85 -14.79 10.63 36.57
C ALA A 85 -15.76 9.83 37.46
N ASN A 86 -16.09 8.59 37.11
CA ASN A 86 -17.00 7.76 37.90
C ASN A 86 -16.34 7.27 39.20
N THR A 87 -15.07 6.90 39.14
CA THR A 87 -14.24 6.50 40.29
C THR A 87 -14.08 7.68 41.25
N LEU A 88 -13.76 8.87 40.71
CA LEU A 88 -13.69 10.10 41.49
C LEU A 88 -15.03 10.39 42.18
N HIS A 89 -16.13 10.29 41.44
CA HIS A 89 -17.48 10.51 41.99
C HIS A 89 -17.80 9.54 43.14
N GLN A 90 -17.50 8.25 42.97
CA GLN A 90 -17.71 7.23 44.01
C GLN A 90 -16.81 7.44 45.24
N LEU A 91 -15.59 7.94 45.04
CA LEU A 91 -14.69 8.31 46.13
C LEU A 91 -15.17 9.54 46.90
N LEU A 92 -15.63 10.58 46.20
CA LEU A 92 -16.15 11.80 46.82
C LEU A 92 -17.45 11.58 47.59
N ILE A 93 -18.32 10.68 47.11
CA ILE A 93 -19.54 10.28 47.82
C ILE A 93 -19.24 9.39 49.05
N GLY A 94 -18.00 8.88 49.19
CA GLY A 94 -17.62 7.81 50.12
C GLY A 94 -18.16 7.97 51.55
N SER A 95 -18.89 6.94 52.01
CA SER A 95 -19.37 6.66 53.38
C SER A 95 -20.86 6.87 53.74
N SER A 96 -21.80 6.94 52.79
CA SER A 96 -23.20 6.64 53.17
C SER A 96 -23.33 5.16 53.58
N LEU A 97 -24.03 4.88 54.69
CA LEU A 97 -24.11 3.57 55.38
C LEU A 97 -24.46 2.38 54.48
N PHE A 98 -25.01 2.62 53.29
CA PHE A 98 -25.51 1.61 52.35
C PHE A 98 -24.49 1.10 51.33
N ASN A 99 -23.28 1.68 51.20
CA ASN A 99 -22.31 1.33 50.14
C ASN A 99 -20.92 0.87 50.64
N LYS A 100 -20.79 0.48 51.92
CA LYS A 100 -19.48 0.15 52.54
C LYS A 100 -18.71 -1.01 51.89
N ASP A 101 -19.39 -2.03 51.37
CA ASP A 101 -18.70 -3.22 50.86
C ASP A 101 -18.24 -3.08 49.40
N LYS A 102 -18.92 -2.28 48.56
CA LYS A 102 -18.44 -1.95 47.20
C LYS A 102 -17.20 -1.06 47.21
N ASN A 103 -17.09 -0.14 48.18
CA ASN A 103 -15.96 0.79 48.26
C ASN A 103 -14.65 0.15 48.77
N LYS A 104 -14.68 -1.05 49.36
CA LYS A 104 -13.44 -1.74 49.83
C LYS A 104 -12.60 -2.29 48.68
N ALA A 105 -13.21 -2.64 47.56
CA ALA A 105 -12.54 -3.20 46.39
C ALA A 105 -12.02 -2.13 45.42
N MET A 106 -12.46 -0.88 45.56
CA MET A 106 -12.08 0.25 44.70
C MET A 106 -10.83 0.96 45.20
N VAL A 107 -10.05 1.52 44.27
CA VAL A 107 -8.86 2.33 44.58
C VAL A 107 -9.20 3.50 45.50
N THR A 108 -8.28 3.89 46.37
CA THR A 108 -8.44 5.04 47.29
C THR A 108 -7.78 6.33 46.79
N CYS A 109 -6.99 6.24 45.72
CA CYS A 109 -6.22 7.35 45.16
C CYS A 109 -6.47 7.44 43.65
N MET A 110 -6.27 8.63 43.07
CA MET A 110 -6.55 8.93 41.66
C MET A 110 -5.28 9.00 40.79
N ASP A 111 -4.12 8.65 41.35
CA ASP A 111 -2.88 8.51 40.57
C ASP A 111 -2.96 7.27 39.64
N PRO A 112 -2.32 7.32 38.46
CA PRO A 112 -2.49 6.30 37.43
C PRO A 112 -1.98 4.91 37.83
N ASP A 113 -1.03 4.82 38.76
CA ASP A 113 -0.50 3.55 39.28
C ASP A 113 -1.26 3.04 40.51
N ALA A 114 -2.30 3.76 40.99
CA ALA A 114 -3.13 3.33 42.12
C ALA A 114 -3.72 1.92 41.96
N PRO A 115 -4.28 1.52 40.79
CA PRO A 115 -4.83 0.18 40.61
C PRO A 115 -3.78 -0.91 40.82
N THR A 116 -2.59 -0.71 40.26
CA THR A 116 -1.46 -1.64 40.33
C THR A 116 -0.86 -1.67 41.74
N ARG A 117 -0.60 -0.50 42.34
CA ARG A 117 -0.01 -0.36 43.68
C ARG A 117 -0.92 -0.91 44.78
N GLN A 118 -2.23 -0.68 44.67
CA GLN A 118 -3.20 -1.08 45.70
C GLN A 118 -3.81 -2.47 45.42
N LYS A 119 -3.61 -3.02 44.20
CA LYS A 119 -4.29 -4.23 43.71
C LYS A 119 -5.81 -4.13 43.84
N ARG A 120 -6.35 -2.98 43.42
CA ARG A 120 -7.77 -2.64 43.47
C ARG A 120 -8.24 -2.16 42.11
N SER A 121 -9.53 -2.30 41.84
CA SER A 121 -10.10 -1.90 40.56
C SER A 121 -10.59 -0.45 40.59
N ILE A 122 -10.66 0.16 39.42
CA ILE A 122 -11.42 1.39 39.19
C ILE A 122 -12.89 1.06 38.89
N HIS A 123 -13.72 2.08 38.69
CA HIS A 123 -15.09 1.88 38.24
C HIS A 123 -15.14 1.12 36.90
N SER A 124 -16.13 0.24 36.70
CA SER A 124 -16.23 -0.56 35.48
C SER A 124 -16.37 0.28 34.21
N ASP A 125 -17.12 1.38 34.30
CA ASP A 125 -17.31 2.29 33.16
C ASP A 125 -16.02 3.04 32.84
N ASP A 126 -15.28 3.49 33.86
CA ASP A 126 -13.97 4.13 33.66
C ASP A 126 -12.95 3.13 33.09
N GLN A 127 -13.01 1.85 33.49
CA GLN A 127 -12.16 0.80 32.93
C GLN A 127 -12.45 0.57 31.44
N LYS A 128 -13.73 0.61 31.06
CA LYS A 128 -14.12 0.49 29.65
C LYS A 128 -13.67 1.71 28.86
N ASP A 129 -13.93 2.91 29.37
CA ASP A 129 -13.54 4.18 28.73
C ASP A 129 -12.01 4.25 28.57
N ASP A 130 -11.25 3.79 29.57
CA ASP A 130 -9.79 3.74 29.49
C ASP A 130 -9.29 2.73 28.44
N ASN A 131 -9.96 1.58 28.30
CA ASN A 131 -9.64 0.59 27.28
C ASN A 131 -9.90 1.14 25.87
N ASP A 132 -11.04 1.81 25.67
CA ASP A 132 -11.41 2.43 24.39
C ASP A 132 -10.46 3.60 24.05
N LEU A 133 -10.06 4.39 25.05
CA LEU A 133 -9.05 5.44 24.91
C LEU A 133 -7.69 4.86 24.51
N CYS A 134 -7.20 3.82 25.19
CA CYS A 134 -5.92 3.17 24.84
C CYS A 134 -5.94 2.66 23.38
N LYS A 135 -7.06 2.06 22.96
CA LYS A 135 -7.24 1.60 21.59
C LYS A 135 -7.21 2.77 20.61
N ARG A 136 -7.91 3.87 20.88
CA ARG A 136 -7.89 5.05 20.00
C ARG A 136 -6.51 5.68 19.91
N ILE A 137 -5.80 5.82 21.03
CA ILE A 137 -4.41 6.32 21.06
C ILE A 137 -3.52 5.45 20.16
N PHE A 138 -3.60 4.13 20.29
CA PHE A 138 -2.85 3.21 19.44
C PHE A 138 -3.21 3.39 17.95
N THR A 139 -4.48 3.56 17.62
CA THR A 139 -4.92 3.85 16.24
C THR A 139 -4.34 5.16 15.71
N GLU A 140 -4.33 6.24 16.50
CA GLU A 140 -3.72 7.52 16.05
C GLU A 140 -2.21 7.36 15.81
N VAL A 141 -1.51 6.67 16.70
CA VAL A 141 -0.08 6.36 16.52
C VAL A 141 0.14 5.52 15.26
N ARG A 142 -0.70 4.51 15.03
CA ARG A 142 -0.68 3.69 13.81
C ARG A 142 -0.96 4.48 12.53
N CYS A 143 -1.65 5.61 12.62
CA CYS A 143 -1.94 6.51 11.51
C CYS A 143 -0.88 7.61 11.33
N GLY A 144 0.21 7.60 12.10
CA GLY A 144 1.22 8.67 12.09
C GLY A 144 0.75 9.98 12.73
N LYS A 145 -0.43 9.98 13.38
CA LYS A 145 -1.06 11.16 14.00
C LYS A 145 -0.66 11.29 15.47
N PHE A 146 0.65 11.33 15.73
CA PHE A 146 1.18 11.33 17.10
C PHE A 146 0.67 12.50 17.94
N ASN A 147 0.61 13.72 17.37
CA ASN A 147 0.11 14.90 18.07
C ASN A 147 -1.39 14.79 18.44
N ASP A 148 -2.18 14.13 17.60
CA ASP A 148 -3.60 13.88 17.89
C ASP A 148 -3.72 12.86 19.03
N ALA A 149 -2.85 11.85 19.07
CA ALA A 149 -2.78 10.89 20.20
C ALA A 149 -2.49 11.60 21.54
N ILE A 150 -1.58 12.57 21.55
CA ILE A 150 -1.30 13.40 22.75
C ILE A 150 -2.50 14.26 23.11
N SER A 151 -3.11 14.91 22.13
CA SER A 151 -4.31 15.75 22.32
C SER A 151 -5.47 14.93 22.91
N LEU A 152 -5.65 13.69 22.46
CA LEU A 152 -6.62 12.75 23.04
C LEU A 152 -6.32 12.46 24.51
N CYS A 153 -5.06 12.18 24.87
CA CYS A 153 -4.65 11.97 26.26
C CYS A 153 -5.03 13.18 27.14
N ILE A 154 -4.74 14.39 26.68
CA ILE A 154 -5.06 15.63 27.41
C ILE A 154 -6.57 15.81 27.54
N SER A 155 -7.32 15.63 26.46
CA SER A 155 -8.78 15.78 26.43
C SER A 155 -9.53 14.78 27.33
N ALA A 156 -8.92 13.61 27.57
CA ALA A 156 -9.42 12.59 28.49
C ALA A 156 -9.02 12.85 29.96
N GLY A 157 -8.34 13.97 30.25
CA GLY A 157 -7.81 14.27 31.59
C GLY A 157 -6.57 13.45 31.96
N GLN A 158 -5.95 12.78 30.99
CA GLN A 158 -4.77 11.92 31.18
C GLN A 158 -3.50 12.56 30.62
N ALA A 159 -3.24 13.82 30.97
CA ALA A 159 -2.04 14.53 30.55
C ALA A 159 -0.74 13.79 30.94
N TRP A 160 -0.76 13.03 32.03
CA TRP A 160 0.33 12.13 32.44
C TRP A 160 0.66 11.10 31.36
N ARG A 161 -0.35 10.50 30.70
CA ARG A 161 -0.15 9.51 29.63
C ARG A 161 0.46 10.19 28.41
N GLY A 162 -0.03 11.38 28.07
CA GLY A 162 0.56 12.22 27.02
C GLY A 162 2.04 12.55 27.30
N ALA A 163 2.40 12.82 28.55
CA ALA A 163 3.80 13.03 28.95
C ALA A 163 4.64 11.76 28.82
N VAL A 164 4.11 10.59 29.23
CA VAL A 164 4.79 9.29 29.04
C VAL A 164 5.02 9.02 27.56
N LEU A 165 4.03 9.23 26.71
CA LEU A 165 4.14 9.00 25.27
C LEU A 165 5.21 9.87 24.62
N GLN A 166 5.41 11.11 25.05
CA GLN A 166 6.41 12.02 24.47
C GLN A 166 7.86 11.68 24.84
N GLY A 167 8.10 10.79 25.80
CA GLY A 167 9.47 10.46 26.26
C GLY A 167 10.35 9.77 25.20
N TRP A 168 9.77 9.28 24.10
CA TRP A 168 10.48 8.72 22.95
C TRP A 168 11.18 9.77 22.07
N MET A 169 10.78 11.04 22.17
CA MET A 169 11.27 12.09 21.28
C MET A 169 12.76 12.34 21.50
N LEU A 170 13.52 12.36 20.41
CA LEU A 170 14.95 12.65 20.43
C LEU A 170 15.19 14.08 20.92
N LEU A 171 16.26 14.26 21.70
CA LEU A 171 16.70 15.58 22.11
C LEU A 171 16.97 16.46 20.87
N HIS A 172 16.34 17.62 20.82
CA HIS A 172 16.48 18.58 19.74
C HIS A 172 16.60 20.00 20.26
N TYR A 173 17.51 20.76 19.65
CA TYR A 173 17.70 22.18 19.88
C TYR A 173 16.98 22.96 18.80
N LEU A 174 16.03 23.80 19.19
CA LEU A 174 15.29 24.61 18.23
C LEU A 174 16.19 25.70 17.64
N PRO A 175 16.03 26.03 16.34
CA PRO A 175 16.75 27.13 15.72
C PRO A 175 16.49 28.44 16.48
N ARG A 176 17.55 29.20 16.77
CA ARG A 176 17.42 30.52 17.40
C ARG A 176 17.24 31.59 16.33
N GLU A 177 16.22 32.44 16.48
CA GLU A 177 16.06 33.64 15.64
C GLU A 177 17.05 34.75 16.04
N ASP A 178 17.36 34.86 17.34
CA ASP A 178 18.37 35.77 17.90
C ASP A 178 19.46 34.96 18.63
N PRO A 179 20.75 35.14 18.31
CA PRO A 179 21.84 34.48 19.04
C PRO A 179 21.80 34.65 20.57
N ASN A 180 21.21 35.74 21.05
CA ASN A 180 21.08 36.05 22.48
C ASN A 180 19.84 35.44 23.16
N SER A 181 18.92 34.83 22.40
CA SER A 181 17.76 34.17 22.99
C SER A 181 18.19 32.92 23.78
N PRO A 182 17.46 32.55 24.86
CA PRO A 182 17.72 31.28 25.53
C PRO A 182 17.57 30.12 24.54
N LEU A 183 18.34 29.05 24.77
CA LEU A 183 18.22 27.84 23.99
C LEU A 183 16.89 27.17 24.32
N GLU A 184 16.02 27.02 23.31
CA GLU A 184 14.82 26.21 23.45
C GLU A 184 15.13 24.76 23.10
N ILE A 185 14.71 23.85 23.97
CA ILE A 185 14.99 22.41 23.87
C ILE A 185 13.65 21.68 23.81
N THR A 186 13.59 20.67 22.95
CA THR A 186 12.50 19.71 22.88
C THR A 186 13.04 18.28 22.89
N GLY A 187 12.20 17.31 23.22
CA GLY A 187 12.58 15.91 23.38
C GLY A 187 13.18 15.57 24.74
N ASN A 188 13.73 14.36 24.85
CA ASN A 188 14.16 13.77 26.11
C ASN A 188 15.67 13.47 26.13
N PRO A 189 16.47 14.17 26.95
CA PRO A 189 17.91 13.89 27.08
C PRO A 189 18.21 12.56 27.81
N SER A 190 17.23 11.98 28.50
CA SER A 190 17.31 10.66 29.17
C SER A 190 16.42 9.63 28.47
N ARG A 191 16.45 9.60 27.13
CA ARG A 191 15.59 8.72 26.33
C ARG A 191 15.78 7.24 26.67
N ASP A 192 17.02 6.80 26.93
CA ASP A 192 17.29 5.41 27.29
C ASP A 192 16.72 5.05 28.67
N LEU A 193 16.83 5.95 29.66
CA LEU A 193 16.14 5.78 30.94
C LEU A 193 14.62 5.65 30.75
N TRP A 194 14.02 6.49 29.89
CA TRP A 194 12.61 6.39 29.57
C TRP A 194 12.27 5.03 28.93
N LYS A 195 13.07 4.54 27.97
CA LYS A 195 12.90 3.22 27.37
C LYS A 195 12.89 2.13 28.43
N TRP A 196 13.87 2.14 29.32
CA TRP A 196 13.94 1.17 30.41
C TRP A 196 12.70 1.21 31.32
N CYS A 197 12.23 2.40 31.69
CA CYS A 197 11.00 2.54 32.47
C CYS A 197 9.76 1.99 31.75
N VAL A 198 9.59 2.28 30.45
CA VAL A 198 8.41 1.83 29.70
C VAL A 198 8.46 0.35 29.35
N LEU A 199 9.64 -0.29 29.33
CA LEU A 199 9.75 -1.75 29.19
C LEU A 199 9.07 -2.49 30.33
N GLY A 200 9.15 -1.97 31.56
CA GLY A 200 8.43 -2.54 32.70
C GLY A 200 6.92 -2.58 32.46
N ILE A 201 6.36 -1.55 31.83
CA ILE A 201 4.94 -1.49 31.47
C ILE A 201 4.65 -2.40 30.26
N ALA A 202 5.48 -2.34 29.22
CA ALA A 202 5.30 -3.12 28.00
C ALA A 202 5.36 -4.64 28.26
N ASN A 203 6.18 -5.08 29.22
CA ASN A 203 6.29 -6.48 29.64
C ASN A 203 5.16 -6.93 30.56
N ASN A 204 4.45 -6.01 31.23
CA ASN A 204 3.38 -6.37 32.15
C ASN A 204 2.11 -6.80 31.41
N VAL A 205 1.86 -8.12 31.34
CA VAL A 205 0.70 -8.70 30.63
C VAL A 205 -0.65 -8.29 31.25
N ALA A 206 -0.68 -7.82 32.49
CA ALA A 206 -1.89 -7.30 33.13
C ALA A 206 -2.30 -5.91 32.62
N GLU A 207 -1.39 -5.17 31.98
CA GLU A 207 -1.67 -3.86 31.40
C GLU A 207 -2.48 -3.97 30.11
N ASN A 208 -3.14 -2.87 29.74
CA ASN A 208 -3.93 -2.80 28.52
C ASN A 208 -3.07 -3.12 27.28
N ILE A 209 -3.55 -4.05 26.46
CA ILE A 209 -2.92 -4.53 25.22
C ILE A 209 -2.49 -3.38 24.29
N TYR A 210 -3.34 -2.37 24.09
CA TYR A 210 -3.06 -1.24 23.20
C TYR A 210 -2.11 -0.23 23.83
N TYR A 211 -2.16 -0.05 25.15
CA TYR A 211 -1.19 0.79 25.84
C TYR A 211 0.22 0.19 25.79
N ARG A 212 0.33 -1.11 26.09
CA ARG A 212 1.57 -1.88 25.94
C ARG A 212 2.10 -1.82 24.51
N ALA A 213 1.23 -2.00 23.52
CA ALA A 213 1.62 -1.90 22.11
C ALA A 213 2.12 -0.51 21.73
N THR A 214 1.46 0.55 22.19
CA THR A 214 1.88 1.93 21.93
C THR A 214 3.27 2.19 22.50
N LEU A 215 3.50 1.84 23.76
CA LEU A 215 4.82 1.98 24.37
C LEU A 215 5.86 1.08 23.71
N GLY A 216 5.48 -0.13 23.29
CA GLY A 216 6.34 -1.05 22.54
C GLY A 216 6.82 -0.48 21.21
N ILE A 217 5.93 0.16 20.43
CA ILE A 217 6.33 0.82 19.18
C ILE A 217 7.31 1.95 19.42
N LEU A 218 7.04 2.78 20.44
CA LEU A 218 7.85 3.96 20.72
C LEU A 218 9.21 3.60 21.36
N SER A 219 9.30 2.48 22.06
CA SER A 219 10.54 2.00 22.68
C SER A 219 11.34 1.02 21.82
N GLY A 220 10.73 0.40 20.81
CA GLY A 220 11.35 -0.65 20.00
C GLY A 220 11.15 -2.07 20.54
N HIS A 221 10.12 -2.32 21.34
CA HIS A 221 9.84 -3.62 21.97
C HIS A 221 8.73 -4.41 21.26
N LEU A 222 9.11 -5.17 20.24
CA LEU A 222 8.23 -5.99 19.38
C LEU A 222 7.24 -6.92 20.11
N PRO A 223 7.64 -7.73 21.13
CA PRO A 223 6.74 -8.70 21.75
C PRO A 223 5.48 -8.09 22.36
N SER A 224 5.58 -6.88 22.92
CA SER A 224 4.43 -6.17 23.49
C SER A 224 3.43 -5.67 22.45
N THR A 225 3.88 -5.48 21.21
CA THR A 225 3.07 -4.90 20.13
C THR A 225 2.31 -5.93 19.32
N LEU A 226 2.92 -7.10 19.12
CA LEU A 226 2.36 -8.17 18.30
C LEU A 226 0.91 -8.53 18.65
N PRO A 227 0.48 -8.61 19.93
CA PRO A 227 -0.91 -8.91 20.28
C PRO A 227 -1.93 -7.91 19.73
N ALA A 228 -1.58 -6.62 19.61
CA ALA A 228 -2.48 -5.58 19.10
C ALA A 228 -2.58 -5.57 17.57
N CYS A 229 -1.62 -6.17 16.87
CA CYS A 229 -1.49 -6.11 15.41
C CYS A 229 -1.91 -7.43 14.72
N GLN A 230 -2.41 -8.41 15.48
CA GLN A 230 -2.74 -9.72 14.92
C GLN A 230 -3.85 -9.63 13.88
N GLY A 231 -3.61 -10.26 12.72
CA GLY A 231 -4.62 -10.45 11.68
C GLY A 231 -4.54 -9.49 10.49
N SER A 232 -3.73 -8.43 10.56
CA SER A 232 -3.36 -7.56 9.43
C SER A 232 -1.86 -7.70 9.14
N TRP A 233 -1.52 -7.98 7.89
CA TRP A 233 -0.11 -8.03 7.49
C TRP A 233 0.51 -6.63 7.46
N GLU A 234 -0.30 -5.60 7.18
CA GLU A 234 0.12 -4.20 7.21
C GLU A 234 0.56 -3.78 8.61
N ASP A 235 -0.21 -4.12 9.64
CA ASP A 235 0.09 -3.75 11.03
C ASP A 235 1.27 -4.54 11.58
N LEU A 236 1.39 -5.83 11.20
CA LEU A 236 2.55 -6.65 11.53
C LEU A 236 3.81 -6.08 10.85
N LEU A 237 3.77 -5.81 9.55
CA LEU A 237 4.89 -5.23 8.82
C LEU A 237 5.28 -3.87 9.42
N TRP A 238 4.31 -2.98 9.66
CA TRP A 238 4.55 -1.66 10.26
C TRP A 238 5.26 -1.79 11.60
N THR A 239 4.80 -2.69 12.47
CA THR A 239 5.41 -2.93 13.78
C THR A 239 6.86 -3.41 13.65
N HIS A 240 7.10 -4.40 12.79
CA HIS A 240 8.46 -4.92 12.58
C HIS A 240 9.38 -3.83 12.04
N LEU A 241 8.94 -3.04 11.05
CA LEU A 241 9.74 -1.96 10.48
C LEU A 241 10.04 -0.86 11.51
N LYS A 242 9.03 -0.42 12.28
CA LYS A 242 9.21 0.57 13.36
C LYS A 242 10.24 0.12 14.37
N VAL A 243 10.15 -1.12 14.86
CA VAL A 243 11.12 -1.69 15.82
C VAL A 243 12.53 -1.76 15.22
N GLN A 244 12.64 -2.16 13.96
CA GLN A 244 13.91 -2.24 13.23
C GLN A 244 14.56 -0.87 13.02
N ILE A 245 13.76 0.18 12.80
CA ILE A 245 14.23 1.57 12.72
C ILE A 245 14.72 2.02 14.10
N GLU A 246 13.93 1.81 15.16
CA GLU A 246 14.31 2.23 16.51
C GLU A 246 15.60 1.56 16.99
N ALA A 247 15.77 0.27 16.72
CA ALA A 247 17.00 -0.45 17.08
C ALA A 247 18.23 0.09 16.34
N ARG A 248 18.10 0.45 15.06
CA ARG A 248 19.19 1.05 14.27
C ARG A 248 19.52 2.46 14.75
N VAL A 249 18.51 3.26 15.10
CA VAL A 249 18.69 4.61 15.67
C VAL A 249 19.40 4.54 17.02
N ASP A 250 18.98 3.63 17.91
CA ASP A 250 19.61 3.46 19.23
C ASP A 250 21.08 3.06 19.08
N LYS A 251 21.36 2.03 18.29
CA LYS A 251 22.72 1.57 18.00
C LYS A 251 23.59 2.70 17.45
N PHE A 252 23.08 3.45 16.48
CA PHE A 252 23.80 4.57 15.90
C PHE A 252 24.11 5.68 16.93
N LEU A 253 23.14 6.05 17.78
CA LEU A 253 23.35 7.03 18.83
C LEU A 253 24.38 6.56 19.88
N HIS A 254 24.39 5.27 20.22
CA HIS A 254 25.40 4.70 21.12
C HIS A 254 26.80 4.68 20.50
N GLU A 255 26.92 4.34 19.21
CA GLU A 255 28.19 4.38 18.48
C GLU A 255 28.74 5.82 18.33
N HIS A 256 27.86 6.82 18.24
CA HIS A 256 28.20 8.23 18.06
C HIS A 256 27.99 9.08 19.33
N HIS A 257 28.06 8.46 20.51
CA HIS A 257 27.84 9.13 21.80
C HIS A 257 28.77 10.33 22.08
N ALA A 258 29.91 10.41 21.41
CA ALA A 258 30.81 11.57 21.51
C ALA A 258 30.32 12.78 20.70
N THR A 259 29.53 12.55 19.64
CA THR A 259 28.98 13.57 18.74
C THR A 259 27.55 13.95 19.12
N ALA A 260 26.77 13.00 19.66
CA ALA A 260 25.46 13.26 20.22
C ALA A 260 25.59 13.95 21.59
N ASP A 261 24.86 15.04 21.81
CA ASP A 261 24.84 15.66 23.14
C ASP A 261 24.38 14.67 24.22
N ALA A 262 24.98 14.80 25.40
CA ALA A 262 25.12 13.77 26.40
C ALA A 262 23.77 13.14 26.79
N ASN A 263 23.64 11.85 26.48
CA ASN A 263 22.65 11.01 27.13
C ASN A 263 22.91 11.06 28.64
N THR A 264 21.93 11.55 29.38
CA THR A 264 22.04 11.72 30.85
C THR A 264 21.74 10.42 31.60
N THR A 265 21.50 9.31 30.89
CA THR A 265 21.27 7.98 31.46
C THR A 265 22.57 7.43 32.04
N SER A 266 22.51 6.93 33.29
CA SER A 266 23.66 6.28 33.94
C SER A 266 24.04 4.97 33.25
N ALA A 267 25.34 4.63 33.25
CA ALA A 267 25.86 3.39 32.67
C ALA A 267 25.13 2.13 33.17
N ASP A 268 24.86 2.02 34.46
CA ASP A 268 24.15 0.87 35.06
C ASP A 268 22.77 0.63 34.42
N VAL A 269 22.02 1.71 34.16
CA VAL A 269 20.69 1.62 33.52
C VAL A 269 20.82 1.28 32.05
N LEU A 270 21.86 1.78 31.38
CA LEU A 270 22.12 1.46 29.98
C LEU A 270 22.45 -0.03 29.80
N GLU A 271 23.26 -0.60 30.69
CA GLU A 271 23.57 -2.03 30.70
C GLU A 271 22.31 -2.89 30.92
N LEU A 272 21.45 -2.49 31.87
CA LEU A 272 20.17 -3.16 32.09
C LEU A 272 19.27 -3.08 30.85
N LEU A 273 19.12 -1.90 30.27
CA LEU A 273 18.33 -1.70 29.06
C LEU A 273 18.83 -2.59 27.91
N GLN A 274 20.13 -2.61 27.65
CA GLN A 274 20.72 -3.43 26.58
C GLN A 274 20.54 -4.93 26.84
N SER A 275 20.52 -5.36 28.11
CA SER A 275 20.28 -6.75 28.48
C SER A 275 18.81 -7.17 28.29
N GLU A 276 17.87 -6.27 28.57
CA GLU A 276 16.42 -6.55 28.54
C GLU A 276 15.80 -6.30 27.16
N LEU A 277 16.32 -5.32 26.41
CA LEU A 277 15.85 -4.93 25.09
C LEU A 277 16.83 -5.39 24.01
N GLN A 278 16.81 -6.70 23.75
CA GLN A 278 17.58 -7.28 22.66
C GLN A 278 16.74 -7.32 21.39
N VAL A 279 17.12 -6.53 20.39
CA VAL A 279 16.51 -6.52 19.07
C VAL A 279 17.53 -7.04 18.07
N GLU A 280 17.23 -8.18 17.44
CA GLU A 280 18.01 -8.70 16.33
C GLU A 280 17.80 -7.80 15.10
N GLU A 281 18.91 -7.38 14.48
CA GLU A 281 18.86 -6.61 13.24
C GLU A 281 18.49 -7.55 12.08
N LEU A 282 17.32 -7.31 11.48
CA LEU A 282 16.78 -8.12 10.40
C LEU A 282 16.84 -7.34 9.09
N SER A 283 17.18 -8.05 8.02
CA SER A 283 16.95 -7.56 6.66
C SER A 283 15.46 -7.48 6.34
N LEU A 284 15.09 -6.64 5.37
CA LEU A 284 13.70 -6.52 4.93
C LEU A 284 13.09 -7.86 4.49
N GLN A 285 13.90 -8.75 3.88
CA GLN A 285 13.45 -10.10 3.51
C GLN A 285 13.11 -10.97 4.72
N GLN A 286 13.92 -10.90 5.78
CA GLN A 286 13.67 -11.61 7.04
C GLN A 286 12.45 -11.05 7.78
N VAL A 287 12.22 -9.74 7.69
CA VAL A 287 10.99 -9.12 8.22
C VAL A 287 9.76 -9.71 7.52
N PHE A 288 9.76 -9.82 6.19
CA PHE A 288 8.64 -10.43 5.47
C PHE A 288 8.45 -11.91 5.79
N SER A 289 9.52 -12.67 6.01
CA SER A 289 9.38 -14.08 6.41
C SER A 289 8.77 -14.21 7.81
N ALA A 290 9.16 -13.34 8.75
CA ALA A 290 8.57 -13.27 10.08
C ALA A 290 7.07 -12.92 10.02
N VAL A 291 6.70 -11.87 9.28
CA VAL A 291 5.30 -11.47 9.07
C VAL A 291 4.49 -12.62 8.46
N LYS A 292 5.02 -13.28 7.43
CA LYS A 292 4.36 -14.42 6.79
C LYS A 292 4.14 -15.59 7.76
N SER A 293 5.10 -15.86 8.65
CA SER A 293 4.96 -16.89 9.68
C SER A 293 3.84 -16.55 10.68
N LEU A 294 3.62 -15.27 10.97
CA LEU A 294 2.59 -14.81 11.91
C LEU A 294 1.18 -14.76 11.30
N MET A 295 1.07 -14.77 9.98
CA MET A 295 -0.22 -14.71 9.26
C MET A 295 -0.95 -16.06 9.16
N ASP A 296 -0.45 -17.12 9.79
CA ASP A 296 -1.08 -18.45 9.92
C ASP A 296 -1.68 -19.00 8.60
N GLY A 297 -0.91 -18.92 7.52
CA GLY A 297 -1.31 -19.47 6.22
C GLY A 297 -2.42 -18.71 5.48
N LYS A 298 -2.83 -17.51 5.94
CA LYS A 298 -3.71 -16.63 5.16
C LYS A 298 -3.09 -16.33 3.80
N LYS A 299 -3.87 -16.54 2.74
CA LYS A 299 -3.41 -16.31 1.35
C LYS A 299 -3.28 -14.81 1.09
N GLU A 300 -2.11 -14.39 0.63
CA GLU A 300 -1.87 -13.03 0.15
C GLU A 300 -2.76 -12.72 -1.06
N SER A 301 -3.32 -11.51 -1.13
CA SER A 301 -3.94 -11.03 -2.37
C SER A 301 -2.87 -10.78 -3.43
N HIS A 302 -3.25 -10.79 -4.71
CA HIS A 302 -2.29 -10.49 -5.78
C HIS A 302 -1.68 -9.09 -5.64
N TYR A 303 -2.43 -8.12 -5.11
CA TYR A 303 -1.90 -6.78 -4.82
C TYR A 303 -0.87 -6.82 -3.70
N GLN A 304 -1.11 -7.58 -2.62
CA GLN A 304 -0.17 -7.72 -1.50
C GLN A 304 1.14 -8.37 -1.95
N THR A 305 1.05 -9.42 -2.78
CA THR A 305 2.24 -10.05 -3.36
C THR A 305 3.02 -9.07 -4.25
N CYS A 306 2.33 -8.25 -5.06
CA CYS A 306 2.97 -7.17 -5.83
C CYS A 306 3.65 -6.14 -4.92
N GLN A 307 2.95 -5.66 -3.89
CA GLN A 307 3.48 -4.68 -2.93
C GLN A 307 4.74 -5.21 -2.26
N ARG A 308 4.73 -6.44 -1.75
CA ARG A 308 5.91 -7.08 -1.16
C ARG A 308 7.09 -7.13 -2.13
N HIS A 309 6.88 -7.55 -3.37
CA HIS A 309 7.95 -7.60 -4.37
C HIS A 309 8.44 -6.20 -4.77
N LEU A 310 7.57 -5.19 -4.84
CA LEU A 310 7.95 -3.80 -5.07
C LEU A 310 8.84 -3.26 -3.94
N MET A 311 8.47 -3.52 -2.68
CA MET A 311 9.26 -3.13 -1.50
C MET A 311 10.64 -3.81 -1.47
N LEU A 312 10.71 -5.06 -1.91
CA LEU A 312 11.97 -5.82 -2.02
C LEU A 312 12.78 -5.50 -3.28
N GLY A 313 12.27 -4.67 -4.20
CA GLY A 313 12.90 -4.41 -5.49
C GLY A 313 12.90 -5.61 -6.46
N HIS A 314 12.11 -6.65 -6.19
CA HIS A 314 12.04 -7.88 -6.96
C HIS A 314 11.07 -7.80 -8.16
N ILE A 315 11.26 -6.82 -9.06
CA ILE A 315 10.36 -6.58 -10.21
C ILE A 315 10.25 -7.82 -11.12
N ARG A 316 11.35 -8.57 -11.29
CA ARG A 316 11.35 -9.81 -12.08
C ARG A 316 10.39 -10.86 -11.53
N ALA A 317 10.25 -10.95 -10.21
CA ALA A 317 9.36 -11.92 -9.58
C ALA A 317 7.88 -11.56 -9.84
N ILE A 318 7.53 -10.26 -9.85
CA ILE A 318 6.18 -9.79 -10.23
C ILE A 318 5.82 -10.28 -11.64
N MET A 319 6.75 -10.15 -12.59
CA MET A 319 6.54 -10.61 -13.96
C MET A 319 6.36 -12.14 -14.01
N GLN A 320 7.19 -12.91 -13.32
CA GLN A 320 7.05 -14.37 -13.31
C GLN A 320 5.71 -14.83 -12.69
N ASP A 321 5.32 -14.25 -11.56
CA ASP A 321 4.06 -14.58 -10.88
C ASP A 321 2.85 -14.14 -11.73
N SER A 322 2.97 -13.05 -12.48
CA SER A 322 1.90 -12.55 -13.34
C SER A 322 1.44 -13.55 -14.40
N LEU A 323 2.31 -14.41 -14.92
CA LEU A 323 1.94 -15.46 -15.87
C LEU A 323 0.90 -16.42 -15.27
N GLN A 324 1.02 -16.74 -13.98
CA GLN A 324 0.06 -17.60 -13.28
C GLN A 324 -1.24 -16.85 -12.98
N TRP A 325 -1.17 -15.53 -12.81
CA TRP A 325 -2.32 -14.68 -12.52
C TRP A 325 -3.18 -14.42 -13.76
N LEU A 326 -2.62 -14.43 -14.98
CA LEU A 326 -3.37 -14.16 -16.21
C LEU A 326 -4.57 -15.09 -16.43
N ASP A 327 -4.50 -16.32 -15.93
CA ASP A 327 -5.57 -17.32 -16.09
C ASP A 327 -6.62 -17.28 -14.98
N SER A 328 -6.28 -16.74 -13.81
CA SER A 328 -7.08 -16.87 -12.58
C SER A 328 -7.48 -15.54 -11.94
N ALA A 329 -6.86 -14.43 -12.32
CA ALA A 329 -7.09 -13.14 -11.70
C ALA A 329 -8.30 -12.41 -12.28
N GLU A 330 -8.85 -11.52 -11.45
CA GLU A 330 -9.93 -10.62 -11.85
C GLU A 330 -9.46 -9.63 -12.94
N GLU A 331 -10.37 -9.25 -13.83
CA GLU A 331 -10.09 -8.33 -14.93
C GLU A 331 -9.57 -6.97 -14.45
N ARG A 332 -10.03 -6.51 -13.28
CA ARG A 332 -9.52 -5.29 -12.64
C ARG A 332 -8.03 -5.40 -12.32
N PHE A 333 -7.58 -6.57 -11.90
CA PHE A 333 -6.17 -6.82 -11.60
C PHE A 333 -5.34 -6.92 -12.88
N ILE A 334 -5.86 -7.51 -13.94
CA ILE A 334 -5.20 -7.56 -15.26
C ILE A 334 -5.03 -6.15 -15.83
N ARG A 335 -6.04 -5.28 -15.70
CA ARG A 335 -5.91 -3.85 -15.99
C ARG A 335 -4.76 -3.24 -15.20
N PHE A 336 -4.73 -3.44 -13.89
CA PHE A 336 -3.67 -2.93 -13.03
C PHE A 336 -2.28 -3.39 -13.51
N LEU A 337 -2.11 -4.69 -13.80
CA LEU A 337 -0.85 -5.22 -14.30
C LEU A 337 -0.43 -4.61 -15.64
N ALA A 338 -1.35 -4.45 -16.58
CA ALA A 338 -1.06 -3.81 -17.87
C ALA A 338 -0.53 -2.38 -17.67
N HIS A 339 -1.16 -1.60 -16.80
CA HIS A 339 -0.69 -0.24 -16.48
C HIS A 339 0.65 -0.26 -15.74
N LEU A 340 0.85 -1.20 -14.81
CA LEU A 340 2.12 -1.37 -14.11
C LEU A 340 3.25 -1.68 -15.09
N VAL A 341 3.05 -2.57 -16.07
CA VAL A 341 4.02 -2.87 -17.13
C VAL A 341 4.37 -1.61 -17.91
N LEU A 342 3.39 -0.82 -18.33
CA LEU A 342 3.62 0.43 -19.07
C LEU A 342 4.45 1.43 -18.25
N VAL A 343 4.14 1.59 -16.96
CA VAL A 343 4.90 2.45 -16.05
C VAL A 343 6.33 1.94 -15.87
N LEU A 344 6.51 0.63 -15.67
CA LEU A 344 7.84 0.02 -15.55
C LEU A 344 8.68 0.19 -16.82
N ARG A 345 8.06 0.10 -18.00
CA ARG A 345 8.73 0.38 -19.29
C ARG A 345 9.17 1.84 -19.39
N GLN A 346 8.30 2.78 -19.03
CA GLN A 346 8.65 4.21 -19.01
C GLN A 346 9.79 4.52 -18.03
N MET A 347 9.84 3.80 -16.91
CA MET A 347 10.93 3.90 -15.93
C MET A 347 12.22 3.19 -16.36
N GLY A 348 12.23 2.45 -17.48
CA GLY A 348 13.36 1.61 -17.89
C GLY A 348 13.61 0.40 -16.99
N LYS A 349 12.61 0.00 -16.19
CA LYS A 349 12.67 -1.09 -15.21
C LYS A 349 11.79 -2.29 -15.60
N ASP A 350 11.70 -2.60 -16.89
CA ASP A 350 10.99 -3.79 -17.39
C ASP A 350 12.00 -4.92 -17.71
N PRO A 351 12.20 -5.89 -16.79
CA PRO A 351 13.22 -6.93 -16.98
C PRO A 351 12.79 -8.08 -17.90
N LEU A 352 11.50 -8.22 -18.23
CA LEU A 352 10.94 -9.37 -18.96
C LEU A 352 9.88 -8.92 -19.96
N HIS A 353 10.33 -8.23 -21.02
CA HIS A 353 9.46 -7.66 -22.06
C HIS A 353 8.43 -8.67 -22.62
N ASP A 354 8.85 -9.90 -22.91
CA ASP A 354 7.96 -10.95 -23.45
C ASP A 354 6.76 -11.26 -22.54
N ILE A 355 6.94 -11.18 -21.22
CA ILE A 355 5.85 -11.39 -20.26
C ILE A 355 4.96 -10.14 -20.22
N GLY A 356 5.57 -8.96 -20.18
CA GLY A 356 4.84 -7.69 -20.27
C GLY A 356 3.96 -7.64 -21.51
N ASP A 357 4.46 -8.13 -22.65
CA ASP A 357 3.72 -8.22 -23.90
C ASP A 357 2.50 -9.13 -23.75
N LYS A 358 2.65 -10.33 -23.18
CA LYS A 358 1.50 -11.23 -22.91
C LYS A 358 0.44 -10.60 -22.01
N ILE A 359 0.84 -9.82 -21.01
CA ILE A 359 -0.10 -9.11 -20.13
C ILE A 359 -0.88 -8.06 -20.94
N LEU A 360 -0.19 -7.28 -21.76
CA LEU A 360 -0.81 -6.26 -22.61
C LEU A 360 -1.73 -6.91 -23.66
N GLU A 361 -1.31 -7.99 -24.30
CA GLU A 361 -2.14 -8.78 -25.21
C GLU A 361 -3.42 -9.25 -24.54
N LYS A 362 -3.31 -9.85 -23.34
CA LYS A 362 -4.48 -10.32 -22.57
C LYS A 362 -5.41 -9.17 -22.19
N TYR A 363 -4.86 -8.02 -21.80
CA TYR A 363 -5.66 -6.86 -21.45
C TYR A 363 -6.41 -6.28 -22.65
N VAL A 364 -5.75 -6.18 -23.82
CA VAL A 364 -6.43 -5.73 -25.05
C VAL A 364 -7.53 -6.70 -25.46
N ALA A 365 -7.30 -8.02 -25.38
CA ALA A 365 -8.34 -9.02 -25.63
C ALA A 365 -9.55 -8.83 -24.71
N GLN A 366 -9.33 -8.57 -23.41
CA GLN A 366 -10.42 -8.26 -22.47
C GLN A 366 -11.19 -6.99 -22.82
N LEU A 367 -10.52 -5.96 -23.35
CA LEU A 367 -11.21 -4.75 -23.82
C LEU A 367 -12.10 -5.05 -25.04
N ILE A 368 -11.67 -5.95 -25.92
CA ILE A 368 -12.43 -6.37 -27.10
C ILE A 368 -13.62 -7.24 -26.69
N ASP A 369 -13.42 -8.22 -25.81
CA ASP A 369 -14.48 -9.12 -25.33
C ASP A 369 -15.61 -8.38 -24.59
N ARG A 370 -15.31 -7.22 -23.99
CA ARG A 370 -16.27 -6.37 -23.28
C ARG A 370 -17.10 -5.46 -24.17
N LEU A 371 -16.81 -5.39 -25.47
CA LEU A 371 -17.55 -4.53 -26.38
C LEU A 371 -19.03 -4.89 -26.37
N THR A 372 -19.88 -3.87 -26.21
CA THR A 372 -21.33 -4.03 -26.33
C THR A 372 -21.68 -4.40 -27.76
N ASP A 373 -22.54 -5.41 -27.94
CA ASP A 373 -22.96 -6.02 -29.21
C ASP A 373 -22.66 -5.18 -30.47
N GLY A 374 -21.51 -5.44 -31.08
CA GLY A 374 -21.09 -4.87 -32.36
C GLY A 374 -20.69 -3.39 -32.37
N SER A 375 -20.49 -2.73 -31.22
CA SER A 375 -20.20 -1.30 -31.06
C SER A 375 -18.91 -1.01 -30.28
N VAL A 376 -18.29 0.15 -30.53
CA VAL A 376 -17.10 0.62 -29.81
C VAL A 376 -17.23 2.10 -29.52
N ASP A 377 -17.34 2.45 -28.24
CA ASP A 377 -17.45 3.85 -27.83
C ASP A 377 -16.12 4.61 -27.93
N CYS A 378 -15.00 3.95 -27.60
CA CYS A 378 -13.67 4.56 -27.51
C CYS A 378 -12.60 3.75 -28.27
N PRO A 379 -12.64 3.69 -29.62
CA PRO A 379 -11.68 2.91 -30.41
C PRO A 379 -10.23 3.40 -30.28
N GLU A 380 -10.03 4.67 -29.95
CA GLU A 380 -8.71 5.27 -29.72
C GLU A 380 -7.97 4.61 -28.56
N LEU A 381 -8.69 4.21 -27.50
CA LEU A 381 -8.11 3.57 -26.33
C LEU A 381 -7.57 2.18 -26.67
N ILE A 382 -8.36 1.38 -27.39
CA ILE A 382 -7.97 0.02 -27.80
C ILE A 382 -6.80 0.10 -28.79
N ALA A 383 -6.84 1.05 -29.73
CA ALA A 383 -5.74 1.30 -30.66
C ALA A 383 -4.45 1.69 -29.93
N TYR A 384 -4.54 2.57 -28.92
CA TYR A 384 -3.38 2.93 -28.10
C TYR A 384 -2.77 1.70 -27.42
N TYR A 385 -3.55 0.89 -26.68
CA TYR A 385 -2.99 -0.29 -26.02
C TYR A 385 -2.46 -1.32 -27.02
N THR A 386 -3.12 -1.50 -28.16
CA THR A 386 -2.62 -2.37 -29.23
C THR A 386 -1.25 -1.90 -29.73
N SER A 387 -1.03 -0.59 -29.88
CA SER A 387 0.28 -0.06 -30.30
C SER A 387 1.42 -0.35 -29.33
N THR A 388 1.13 -0.66 -28.05
CA THR A 388 2.13 -0.99 -27.04
C THR A 388 2.58 -2.46 -27.07
N VAL A 389 1.88 -3.31 -27.83
CA VAL A 389 2.18 -4.73 -28.04
C VAL A 389 3.18 -4.89 -29.20
N PRO A 390 4.00 -5.97 -29.28
CA PRO A 390 4.91 -6.19 -30.40
C PRO A 390 4.21 -6.19 -31.75
N VAL A 391 4.82 -5.54 -32.75
CA VAL A 391 4.29 -5.34 -34.11
C VAL A 391 3.77 -6.63 -34.75
N ALA A 392 4.45 -7.76 -34.51
CA ALA A 392 4.06 -9.08 -35.02
C ALA A 392 2.66 -9.54 -34.57
N ARG A 393 2.18 -9.02 -33.43
CA ARG A 393 0.91 -9.41 -32.79
C ARG A 393 -0.17 -8.35 -32.94
N GLN A 394 0.21 -7.07 -33.11
CA GLN A 394 -0.71 -5.95 -33.32
C GLN A 394 -1.74 -6.25 -34.42
N ILE A 395 -1.28 -6.79 -35.56
CA ILE A 395 -2.13 -7.06 -36.72
C ILE A 395 -3.26 -8.02 -36.37
N ALA A 396 -2.95 -9.11 -35.66
CA ALA A 396 -3.91 -10.15 -35.30
C ALA A 396 -4.94 -9.65 -34.28
N ILE A 397 -4.48 -8.92 -33.25
CA ILE A 397 -5.34 -8.38 -32.19
C ILE A 397 -6.27 -7.30 -32.76
N TYR A 398 -5.74 -6.43 -33.61
CA TYR A 398 -6.55 -5.38 -34.22
C TYR A 398 -7.53 -5.94 -35.26
N ALA A 399 -7.18 -7.04 -35.93
CA ALA A 399 -8.12 -7.78 -36.78
C ALA A 399 -9.24 -8.43 -35.95
N GLU A 400 -8.95 -8.91 -34.74
CA GLU A 400 -9.96 -9.42 -33.81
C GLU A 400 -10.92 -8.31 -33.36
N LEU A 401 -10.43 -7.11 -33.06
CA LEU A 401 -11.27 -5.94 -32.82
C LEU A 401 -12.21 -5.67 -34.00
N MET A 402 -11.70 -5.64 -35.23
CA MET A 402 -12.52 -5.43 -36.43
C MET A 402 -13.59 -6.51 -36.63
N ASP A 403 -13.28 -7.76 -36.28
CA ASP A 403 -14.23 -8.88 -36.37
C ASP A 403 -15.42 -8.72 -35.41
N HIS A 404 -15.20 -8.11 -34.23
CA HIS A 404 -16.24 -7.85 -33.23
C HIS A 404 -17.16 -6.67 -33.57
N ILE A 405 -16.85 -5.87 -34.60
CA ILE A 405 -17.61 -4.65 -34.93
C ILE A 405 -18.53 -4.91 -36.11
N HIS A 406 -19.83 -5.00 -35.81
CA HIS A 406 -20.87 -5.28 -36.80
C HIS A 406 -21.61 -4.02 -37.27
N LYS A 407 -21.64 -2.95 -36.46
CA LYS A 407 -22.32 -1.70 -36.80
C LYS A 407 -21.39 -0.79 -37.63
N SER A 408 -21.82 -0.44 -38.85
CA SER A 408 -21.05 0.37 -39.81
C SER A 408 -20.64 1.74 -39.26
N GLU A 409 -21.49 2.38 -38.43
CA GLU A 409 -21.25 3.71 -37.85
C GLU A 409 -19.94 3.84 -37.03
N TYR A 410 -19.47 2.75 -36.40
CA TYR A 410 -18.23 2.77 -35.59
C TYR A 410 -16.97 2.46 -36.41
N ARG A 411 -17.12 1.91 -37.62
CA ARG A 411 -15.99 1.38 -38.40
C ARG A 411 -15.02 2.45 -38.86
N GLN A 412 -15.54 3.60 -39.27
CA GLN A 412 -14.69 4.74 -39.65
C GLN A 412 -13.86 5.25 -38.46
N GLY A 413 -14.44 5.26 -37.26
CA GLY A 413 -13.74 5.62 -36.02
C GLY A 413 -12.59 4.67 -35.72
N VAL A 414 -12.81 3.36 -35.87
CA VAL A 414 -11.79 2.32 -35.67
C VAL A 414 -10.64 2.48 -36.66
N VAL A 415 -10.93 2.61 -37.96
CA VAL A 415 -9.88 2.83 -38.97
C VAL A 415 -9.05 4.06 -38.65
N LYS A 416 -9.69 5.18 -38.28
CA LYS A 416 -8.99 6.42 -37.90
C LYS A 416 -8.13 6.23 -36.64
N ALA A 417 -8.64 5.55 -35.63
CA ALA A 417 -7.94 5.27 -34.38
C ALA A 417 -6.68 4.43 -34.62
N GLY A 418 -6.79 3.35 -35.41
CA GLY A 418 -5.66 2.47 -35.74
C GLY A 418 -4.56 3.20 -36.50
N LEU A 419 -4.94 4.00 -37.51
CA LEU A 419 -3.99 4.82 -38.26
C LEU A 419 -3.28 5.85 -37.35
N SER A 420 -4.02 6.47 -36.42
CA SER A 420 -3.46 7.45 -35.48
C SER A 420 -2.50 6.83 -34.47
N ALA A 421 -2.76 5.58 -34.07
CA ALA A 421 -1.90 4.80 -33.17
C ALA A 421 -0.71 4.12 -33.87
N GLY A 422 -0.62 4.22 -35.21
CA GLY A 422 0.47 3.61 -35.99
C GLY A 422 0.33 2.10 -36.23
N VAL A 423 -0.87 1.54 -36.05
CA VAL A 423 -1.15 0.12 -36.35
C VAL A 423 -1.38 -0.05 -37.85
N ASP A 424 -0.89 -1.15 -38.44
CA ASP A 424 -1.15 -1.48 -39.85
C ASP A 424 -2.61 -1.95 -40.06
N VAL A 425 -3.50 -0.97 -40.18
CA VAL A 425 -4.94 -1.18 -40.36
C VAL A 425 -5.25 -1.98 -41.64
N SER A 426 -4.48 -1.77 -42.71
CA SER A 426 -4.67 -2.49 -43.98
C SER A 426 -4.37 -3.98 -43.83
N ALA A 427 -3.27 -4.32 -43.15
CA ALA A 427 -2.95 -5.73 -42.87
C ALA A 427 -3.97 -6.36 -41.92
N SER A 428 -4.43 -5.64 -40.90
CA SER A 428 -5.47 -6.13 -39.99
C SER A 428 -6.80 -6.38 -40.69
N ALA A 429 -7.22 -5.46 -41.57
CA ALA A 429 -8.43 -5.63 -42.38
C ALA A 429 -8.35 -6.89 -43.26
N ARG A 430 -7.20 -7.14 -43.91
CA ARG A 430 -6.97 -8.37 -44.69
C ARG A 430 -7.09 -9.63 -43.82
N VAL A 431 -6.54 -9.62 -42.62
CA VAL A 431 -6.64 -10.76 -41.68
C VAL A 431 -8.08 -10.97 -41.23
N ALA A 432 -8.83 -9.90 -40.93
CA ALA A 432 -10.24 -9.97 -40.55
C ALA A 432 -11.11 -10.53 -41.69
N ILE A 433 -10.89 -10.07 -42.93
CA ILE A 433 -11.59 -10.57 -44.12
C ILE A 433 -11.27 -12.05 -44.33
N LYS A 434 -10.00 -12.44 -44.26
CA LYS A 434 -9.58 -13.84 -44.42
C LYS A 434 -10.20 -14.74 -43.35
N LYS A 435 -10.27 -14.28 -42.10
CA LYS A 435 -10.95 -14.98 -41.00
C LYS A 435 -12.43 -15.18 -41.32
N ALA A 436 -13.14 -14.12 -41.72
CA ALA A 436 -14.55 -14.19 -42.09
C ALA A 436 -14.82 -15.15 -43.28
N ILE A 437 -13.94 -15.18 -44.29
CA ILE A 437 -14.03 -16.14 -45.41
C ILE A 437 -13.79 -17.59 -44.93
N THR A 438 -12.82 -17.80 -44.02
CA THR A 438 -12.52 -19.12 -43.47
C THR A 438 -13.68 -19.65 -42.62
N ASP A 439 -14.33 -18.79 -41.83
CA ASP A 439 -15.53 -19.11 -41.05
C ASP A 439 -16.66 -19.63 -41.96
N ILE A 440 -16.84 -19.02 -43.14
CA ILE A 440 -17.75 -19.53 -44.19
C ILE A 440 -17.31 -20.92 -44.64
N GLN A 441 -16.06 -21.09 -45.08
CA GLN A 441 -15.59 -22.36 -45.65
C GLN A 441 -15.70 -23.54 -44.68
N GLN A 442 -15.45 -23.32 -43.39
CA GLN A 442 -15.62 -24.34 -42.35
C GLN A 442 -17.10 -24.61 -42.05
N GLY A 443 -17.95 -23.58 -42.05
CA GLY A 443 -19.40 -23.73 -41.89
C GLY A 443 -20.07 -24.48 -43.04
N TYR A 444 -19.52 -24.38 -44.26
CA TYR A 444 -20.00 -25.06 -45.46
C TYR A 444 -19.36 -26.44 -45.72
N GLY A 445 -18.50 -26.94 -44.82
CA GLY A 445 -17.82 -28.24 -44.85
C GLY A 445 -17.70 -28.92 -46.21
N ASN A 446 -16.59 -28.75 -46.94
CA ASN A 446 -16.23 -29.46 -48.19
C ASN A 446 -17.44 -29.93 -49.02
N LEU A 447 -18.35 -29.01 -49.36
CA LEU A 447 -19.45 -29.31 -50.27
C LEU A 447 -18.90 -29.33 -51.69
N ASP A 448 -18.80 -30.54 -52.25
CA ASP A 448 -18.72 -30.75 -53.69
C ASP A 448 -19.76 -29.86 -54.38
N LEU A 449 -19.29 -29.09 -55.36
CA LEU A 449 -20.04 -28.11 -56.15
C LEU A 449 -21.15 -28.79 -56.95
N THR A 450 -22.26 -29.13 -56.32
CA THR A 450 -23.53 -29.38 -57.01
C THR A 450 -24.46 -28.19 -56.81
N PHE A 451 -24.47 -27.32 -57.82
CA PHE A 451 -25.28 -26.12 -57.91
C PHE A 451 -26.76 -26.48 -58.04
N THR A 452 -27.44 -26.74 -56.91
CA THR A 452 -28.91 -26.79 -56.86
C THR A 452 -29.41 -25.77 -55.85
N GLN A 453 -29.93 -24.68 -56.40
CA GLN A 453 -30.74 -23.68 -55.69
C GLN A 453 -31.86 -24.37 -54.91
N THR A 454 -31.76 -24.42 -53.58
CA THR A 454 -32.94 -24.34 -52.71
C THR A 454 -32.55 -24.05 -51.27
N THR A 455 -33.13 -22.97 -50.73
CA THR A 455 -33.19 -22.59 -49.31
C THR A 455 -31.84 -22.46 -48.58
N ALA A 456 -31.18 -21.31 -48.77
CA ALA A 456 -30.13 -20.86 -47.84
C ALA A 456 -30.71 -20.79 -46.42
N VAL A 457 -30.09 -21.52 -45.49
CA VAL A 457 -30.47 -21.56 -44.08
C VAL A 457 -30.24 -20.16 -43.48
N GLU A 458 -30.99 -19.71 -42.48
CA GLU A 458 -30.80 -18.36 -41.89
C GLU A 458 -29.36 -18.10 -41.41
N LYS A 459 -28.63 -19.16 -41.01
CA LYS A 459 -27.21 -19.11 -40.68
C LYS A 459 -26.31 -18.74 -41.88
N ASP A 460 -26.70 -19.09 -43.09
CA ASP A 460 -25.95 -18.77 -44.31
C ASP A 460 -26.00 -17.27 -44.60
N LYS A 461 -27.15 -16.63 -44.35
CA LYS A 461 -27.32 -15.18 -44.54
C LYS A 461 -26.47 -14.37 -43.57
N THR A 462 -26.35 -14.79 -42.31
CA THR A 462 -25.56 -14.07 -41.31
C THR A 462 -24.05 -14.15 -41.60
N LEU A 463 -23.57 -15.33 -42.03
CA LEU A 463 -22.19 -15.56 -42.45
C LEU A 463 -21.83 -14.75 -43.71
N ILE A 464 -22.68 -14.77 -44.74
CA ILE A 464 -22.48 -13.98 -45.97
C ILE A 464 -22.49 -12.48 -45.65
N ASN A 465 -23.43 -12.02 -44.82
CA ASN A 465 -23.47 -10.63 -44.38
C ASN A 465 -22.20 -10.24 -43.61
N LYS A 466 -21.62 -11.14 -42.79
CA LYS A 466 -20.37 -10.89 -42.07
C LYS A 466 -19.20 -10.64 -43.04
N VAL A 467 -19.10 -11.40 -44.13
CA VAL A 467 -18.02 -11.23 -45.12
C VAL A 467 -18.24 -10.00 -46.00
N ILE A 468 -19.47 -9.73 -46.45
CA ILE A 468 -19.77 -8.48 -47.16
C ILE A 468 -19.42 -7.28 -46.28
N SER A 469 -19.78 -7.35 -45.00
CA SER A 469 -19.48 -6.32 -44.03
C SER A 469 -17.97 -6.19 -43.80
N SER A 470 -17.18 -7.27 -43.78
CA SER A 470 -15.73 -7.15 -43.56
C SER A 470 -14.98 -6.49 -44.73
N LEU A 471 -15.53 -6.50 -45.96
CA LEU A 471 -14.96 -5.76 -47.10
C LEU A 471 -15.07 -4.23 -46.93
N GLU A 472 -16.01 -3.75 -46.12
CA GLU A 472 -16.15 -2.32 -45.79
C GLU A 472 -14.88 -1.78 -45.11
N TRP A 473 -14.12 -2.62 -44.39
CA TRP A 473 -12.88 -2.20 -43.77
C TRP A 473 -11.86 -1.65 -44.77
N LEU A 474 -11.73 -2.29 -45.95
CA LEU A 474 -10.80 -1.84 -46.99
C LEU A 474 -11.33 -0.61 -47.75
N SER A 475 -12.65 -0.45 -47.88
CA SER A 475 -13.24 0.71 -48.57
C SER A 475 -13.07 2.00 -47.76
N LEU A 476 -12.98 1.89 -46.44
CA LEU A 476 -12.69 3.01 -45.53
C LEU A 476 -11.22 3.45 -45.55
N ILE A 477 -10.34 2.68 -46.17
CA ILE A 477 -8.90 2.99 -46.27
C ILE A 477 -8.60 3.52 -47.67
N SER A 478 -8.27 4.81 -47.76
CA SER A 478 -8.08 5.53 -49.03
C SER A 478 -7.11 4.87 -50.02
N ASN A 479 -6.07 4.18 -49.54
CA ASN A 479 -5.07 3.51 -50.39
C ASN A 479 -5.37 2.03 -50.69
N GLN A 480 -6.50 1.47 -50.25
CA GLN A 480 -6.88 0.06 -50.48
C GLN A 480 -8.14 -0.10 -51.35
N LEU A 481 -8.64 0.98 -51.97
CA LEU A 481 -9.87 0.95 -52.77
C LEU A 481 -9.82 -0.02 -53.95
N GLU A 482 -8.67 -0.11 -54.64
CA GLU A 482 -8.49 -1.05 -55.75
C GLU A 482 -8.54 -2.52 -55.29
N GLU A 483 -7.92 -2.82 -54.16
CA GLU A 483 -7.93 -4.15 -53.54
C GLU A 483 -9.34 -4.52 -53.06
N ALA A 484 -10.06 -3.58 -52.45
CA ALA A 484 -11.45 -3.76 -52.04
C ALA A 484 -12.36 -4.13 -53.22
N LEU A 485 -12.21 -3.45 -54.36
CA LEU A 485 -12.95 -3.75 -55.59
C LEU A 485 -12.60 -5.14 -56.15
N TRP A 486 -11.31 -5.49 -56.13
CA TRP A 486 -10.87 -6.80 -56.60
C TRP A 486 -11.43 -7.94 -55.74
N LEU A 487 -11.36 -7.83 -54.41
CA LEU A 487 -11.90 -8.82 -53.48
C LEU A 487 -13.43 -8.93 -53.57
N SER A 488 -14.12 -7.80 -53.76
CA SER A 488 -15.57 -7.78 -53.98
C SER A 488 -15.95 -8.56 -55.24
N ASN A 489 -15.23 -8.35 -56.34
CA ASN A 489 -15.42 -9.11 -57.58
C ASN A 489 -15.08 -10.60 -57.43
N ALA A 490 -14.08 -10.92 -56.61
CA ALA A 490 -13.69 -12.30 -56.34
C ALA A 490 -14.74 -13.08 -55.52
N MET A 491 -15.53 -12.41 -54.66
CA MET A 491 -16.62 -13.07 -53.93
C MET A 491 -17.89 -13.33 -54.75
N ILE A 492 -18.14 -12.51 -55.77
CA ILE A 492 -19.32 -12.64 -56.64
C ILE A 492 -19.14 -13.80 -57.63
N ARG A 493 -17.89 -14.12 -57.97
CA ARG A 493 -17.51 -15.25 -58.82
C ARG A 493 -17.45 -16.54 -58.01
#